data_AF-A0A6D2J4H8-F1
#
_entry.id   AF-A0A6D2J4H8-F1
#
_cell.length_a   1.000
_cell.length_b   1.000
_cell.length_c   1.000
_cell.angle_alpha   90.00
_cell.angle_beta   90.00
_cell.angle_gamma   90.00
#
_symmetry.space_group_name_H-M   'P 1'
#
loop_
_entity.id
_entity.type
_entity.pdbx_description
1 polymer ?
#
loop_
_entity_poly.entity_id
_entity_poly.type
_entity_poly.pdbx_seq_one_letter_code
_entity_poly.pdbx_strand_id
1 'polypeptide(L)'
;MAVSSIKSSIESSLEQTNSIELGLNARNKLKEIGLNLRHLRSTSNLCLRASGMHFWYRKAIGYTLDDIKGISPDLCIHRIHLEDESKPSIEPQRRLNPNLKEVVKKEILKLLDAGIIYPISDSTWISPVHCVPKKGGITVIKNDKEELIPTRTIVGHRMCIDYMKLNSASRKDHFPLPFIDQMLERLANYPFYCFFYG
;
A
#
# COMPACT_ATOMS: atom_id res chain seq x y z
N MET A 1 -23.80 27.40 18.36
CA MET A 1 -22.74 26.64 19.09
C MET A 1 -23.19 25.19 19.06
N ALA A 2 -22.52 24.20 18.45
CA ALA A 2 -21.11 24.02 18.17
C ALA A 2 -20.93 23.29 16.83
N VAL A 3 -20.40 23.98 15.81
CA VAL A 3 -19.83 23.37 14.60
C VAL A 3 -18.32 23.12 14.81
N SER A 4 -17.82 23.28 16.04
CA SER A 4 -16.41 23.12 16.40
C SER A 4 -16.02 21.72 16.87
N SER A 5 -16.96 20.76 17.02
CA SER A 5 -16.68 19.47 17.69
C SER A 5 -16.37 18.30 16.76
N ILE A 6 -16.63 18.40 15.44
CA ILE A 6 -16.37 17.29 14.50
C ILE A 6 -14.91 17.32 13.99
N LYS A 7 -14.28 18.51 13.98
CA LYS A 7 -12.85 18.63 13.65
C LYS A 7 -11.95 18.04 14.75
N SER A 8 -12.32 18.22 16.02
CA SER A 8 -11.57 17.68 17.16
C SER A 8 -11.71 16.16 17.30
N SER A 9 -12.84 15.57 16.92
CA SER A 9 -13.02 14.11 16.93
C SER A 9 -12.23 13.42 15.82
N ILE A 10 -12.08 14.04 14.64
CA ILE A 10 -11.20 13.52 13.59
C ILE A 10 -9.73 13.61 14.04
N GLU A 11 -9.33 14.67 14.74
CA GLU A 11 -7.97 14.80 15.30
C GLU A 11 -7.67 13.79 16.42
N SER A 12 -8.63 13.46 17.29
CA SER A 12 -8.44 12.43 18.34
C SER A 12 -8.45 11.01 17.79
N SER A 13 -9.25 10.73 16.75
CA SER A 13 -9.23 9.44 16.05
C SER A 13 -7.93 9.24 15.25
N LEU A 14 -7.32 10.31 14.72
CA LEU A 14 -6.06 10.25 13.99
C LEU A 14 -4.83 9.90 14.86
N GLU A 15 -4.91 10.08 16.19
CA GLU A 15 -3.87 9.57 17.10
C GLU A 15 -3.94 8.05 17.30
N GLN A 16 -5.12 7.46 17.08
CA GLN A 16 -5.40 6.03 17.20
C GLN A 16 -5.27 5.27 15.87
N THR A 17 -5.37 5.93 14.71
CA THR A 17 -5.28 5.31 13.36
C THR A 17 -3.86 4.92 12.95
N ASN A 18 -2.97 4.55 13.87
CA ASN A 18 -1.66 4.00 13.49
C ASN A 18 -1.74 2.50 13.18
N SER A 19 -2.91 1.88 13.25
CA SER A 19 -3.20 0.52 12.77
C SER A 19 -4.09 0.59 11.53
N ILE A 20 -3.67 -0.04 10.43
CA ILE A 20 -4.55 -0.30 9.29
C ILE A 20 -5.19 -1.66 9.55
N GLU A 21 -6.51 -1.66 9.68
CA GLU A 21 -7.32 -2.84 9.94
C GLU A 21 -7.94 -3.35 8.65
N LEU A 22 -7.93 -4.67 8.45
CA LEU A 22 -8.71 -5.29 7.38
C LEU A 22 -10.14 -5.43 7.88
N GLY A 23 -11.08 -4.74 7.22
CA GLY A 23 -12.47 -4.70 7.63
C GLY A 23 -13.11 -6.08 7.76
N LEU A 24 -13.59 -6.37 8.96
CA LEU A 24 -14.23 -7.63 9.31
C LEU A 24 -15.58 -7.32 9.92
N ASN A 25 -16.59 -7.17 9.09
CA ASN A 25 -17.95 -7.02 9.59
C ASN A 25 -18.43 -8.34 10.20
N ALA A 26 -18.60 -8.32 11.53
CA ALA A 26 -19.21 -9.39 12.31
C ALA A 26 -20.73 -9.39 12.08
N ARG A 27 -21.22 -10.08 11.04
CA ARG A 27 -22.62 -10.59 11.02
C ARG A 27 -22.94 -11.66 9.97
N ASN A 28 -22.01 -12.04 9.12
CA ASN A 28 -22.08 -13.29 8.36
C ASN A 28 -20.64 -13.78 8.18
N LYS A 29 -20.45 -15.09 8.03
CA LYS A 29 -19.13 -15.76 7.94
C LYS A 29 -18.41 -15.45 6.60
N LEU A 30 -18.46 -14.21 6.12
CA LEU A 30 -18.10 -13.77 4.79
C LEU A 30 -17.34 -12.44 4.89
N LYS A 31 -16.11 -12.44 4.37
CA LYS A 31 -15.20 -11.29 4.40
C LYS A 31 -15.21 -10.62 3.04
N GLU A 32 -15.49 -9.32 3.01
CA GLU A 32 -15.48 -8.47 1.82
C GLU A 32 -14.27 -7.52 1.83
N ILE A 33 -13.56 -7.47 0.71
CA ILE A 33 -12.70 -6.34 0.34
C ILE A 33 -13.38 -5.71 -0.88
N GLY A 34 -14.26 -4.74 -0.64
CA GLY A 34 -15.02 -4.07 -1.70
C GLY A 34 -14.32 -2.79 -2.17
N LEU A 35 -13.74 -2.82 -3.37
CA LEU A 35 -13.20 -1.65 -4.09
C LEU A 35 -14.32 -0.90 -4.85
N ASN A 36 -15.26 -0.20 -4.21
CA ASN A 36 -16.29 0.55 -4.97
C ASN A 36 -15.86 2.01 -5.21
N LEU A 37 -15.72 2.44 -6.48
CA LEU A 37 -15.35 3.81 -6.86
C LEU A 37 -16.42 4.45 -7.75
N ARG A 38 -17.15 5.43 -7.21
CA ARG A 38 -17.90 6.42 -7.99
C ARG A 38 -17.23 7.79 -7.93
N HIS A 39 -16.98 8.31 -9.14
CA HIS A 39 -16.84 9.69 -9.58
C HIS A 39 -16.39 10.75 -8.56
N LEU A 40 -15.23 11.36 -8.83
CA LEU A 40 -15.12 12.82 -8.96
C LEU A 40 -13.85 13.22 -9.71
N ARG A 41 -13.99 14.30 -10.49
CA ARG A 41 -12.98 14.91 -11.36
C ARG A 41 -12.11 15.86 -10.53
N SER A 42 -10.82 15.97 -10.86
CA SER A 42 -10.26 17.13 -11.57
C SER A 42 -8.74 17.24 -11.34
N THR A 43 -8.02 17.38 -12.45
CA THR A 43 -6.83 18.21 -12.72
C THR A 43 -5.72 18.25 -11.66
N SER A 44 -4.45 18.10 -11.98
CA SER A 44 -3.69 18.22 -13.23
C SER A 44 -2.26 18.01 -12.82
N ASN A 45 -1.44 17.27 -13.57
CA ASN A 45 0.00 17.50 -13.51
C ASN A 45 0.67 17.23 -14.85
N LEU A 46 1.55 18.17 -15.15
CA LEU A 46 2.30 18.46 -16.35
C LEU A 46 3.72 17.90 -16.18
N CYS A 47 4.36 17.53 -17.31
CA CYS A 47 5.77 17.09 -17.47
C CYS A 47 6.00 15.59 -17.14
N LEU A 48 6.43 14.68 -18.04
CA LEU A 48 7.32 14.78 -19.21
C LEU A 48 6.86 13.83 -20.34
N ARG A 49 6.91 14.33 -21.58
CA ARG A 49 6.49 13.67 -22.81
C ARG A 49 7.49 12.60 -23.25
N ALA A 50 7.16 11.32 -23.04
CA ALA A 50 7.43 10.28 -24.02
C ALA A 50 6.31 10.37 -25.07
N SER A 51 6.51 11.23 -26.07
CA SER A 51 5.46 11.92 -26.83
C SER A 51 4.45 11.06 -27.59
N GLY A 52 4.68 9.76 -27.76
CA GLY A 52 3.76 8.83 -28.44
C GLY A 52 2.93 8.00 -27.47
N MET A 53 3.56 7.06 -26.76
CA MET A 53 2.85 6.04 -25.98
C MET A 53 2.02 6.63 -24.83
N HIS A 54 2.53 7.65 -24.13
CA HIS A 54 1.76 8.36 -23.10
C HIS A 54 0.54 9.08 -23.67
N PHE A 55 0.66 9.66 -24.87
CA PHE A 55 -0.44 10.37 -25.51
C PHE A 55 -1.56 9.41 -25.93
N TRP A 56 -1.20 8.27 -26.52
CA TRP A 56 -2.17 7.28 -26.99
C TRP A 56 -2.75 6.40 -25.86
N TYR A 57 -1.97 6.09 -24.83
CA TYR A 57 -2.34 5.13 -23.77
C TYR A 57 -2.25 5.73 -22.36
N ARG A 58 -2.74 6.96 -22.19
CA ARG A 58 -2.72 7.67 -20.90
C ARG A 58 -3.34 6.88 -19.74
N LYS A 59 -4.39 6.09 -20.02
CA LYS A 59 -5.08 5.27 -19.00
C LYS A 59 -4.33 3.98 -18.63
N ALA A 60 -3.33 3.58 -19.40
CA ALA A 60 -2.60 2.33 -19.18
C ALA A 60 -1.39 2.52 -18.25
N ILE A 61 -0.95 3.77 -18.02
CA ILE A 61 0.24 4.08 -17.23
C ILE A 61 -0.20 4.81 -15.95
N GLY A 62 0.04 4.19 -14.80
CA GLY A 62 -0.29 4.75 -13.49
C GLY A 62 0.78 5.71 -12.97
N TYR A 63 0.69 7.01 -13.30
CA TYR A 63 1.63 8.02 -12.76
C TYR A 63 1.20 8.53 -11.38
N THR A 64 -0.11 8.68 -11.21
CA THR A 64 -0.74 9.15 -9.98
C THR A 64 -1.62 8.04 -9.40
N LEU A 65 -1.97 8.13 -8.11
CA LEU A 65 -2.89 7.17 -7.49
C LEU A 65 -4.24 7.13 -8.20
N ASP A 66 -4.70 8.27 -8.74
CA ASP A 66 -5.96 8.40 -9.48
C ASP A 66 -5.96 7.63 -10.83
N ASP A 67 -4.77 7.41 -11.40
CA ASP A 67 -4.63 6.64 -12.64
C ASP A 67 -4.77 5.13 -12.40
N ILE A 68 -4.56 4.67 -11.16
CA ILE A 68 -4.65 3.25 -10.76
C ILE A 68 -6.13 2.92 -10.52
N LYS A 69 -6.89 2.75 -11.60
CA LYS A 69 -8.28 2.29 -11.53
C LYS A 69 -8.29 0.80 -11.21
N GLY A 70 -8.66 0.48 -9.97
CA GLY A 70 -8.87 -0.90 -9.53
C GLY A 70 -9.95 -1.63 -10.36
N ILE A 71 -9.99 -2.95 -10.22
CA ILE A 71 -11.03 -3.78 -10.82
C ILE A 71 -12.35 -3.56 -10.07
N SER A 72 -13.47 -3.45 -10.81
CA SER A 72 -14.79 -3.32 -10.18
C SER A 72 -15.10 -4.55 -9.31
N PRO A 73 -15.64 -4.39 -8.09
CA PRO A 73 -16.04 -5.50 -7.24
C PRO A 73 -17.13 -6.36 -7.89
N ASP A 74 -17.93 -5.76 -8.78
CA ASP A 74 -18.94 -6.48 -9.56
C ASP A 74 -18.30 -7.49 -10.53
N LEU A 75 -17.05 -7.24 -10.96
CA LEU A 75 -16.32 -8.13 -11.85
C LEU A 75 -15.65 -9.27 -11.06
N CYS A 76 -14.94 -8.92 -9.99
CA CYS A 76 -14.20 -9.89 -9.19
C CYS A 76 -13.95 -9.35 -7.78
N ILE A 77 -14.19 -10.20 -6.79
CA ILE A 77 -13.81 -9.97 -5.39
C ILE A 77 -12.88 -11.09 -4.97
N HIS A 78 -11.66 -10.73 -4.59
CA HIS A 78 -10.74 -11.70 -4.02
C HIS A 78 -11.13 -12.00 -2.57
N ARG A 79 -11.22 -13.29 -2.25
CA ARG A 79 -11.54 -13.78 -0.90
C ARG A 79 -10.34 -14.50 -0.31
N ILE A 80 -9.91 -14.05 0.86
CA ILE A 80 -8.83 -14.69 1.61
C ILE A 80 -9.45 -15.78 2.49
N HIS A 81 -9.15 -17.04 2.18
CA HIS A 81 -9.59 -18.18 2.97
C HIS A 81 -8.66 -18.40 4.17
N LEU A 82 -9.24 -18.67 5.34
CA LEU A 82 -8.50 -19.01 6.55
C LEU A 82 -8.58 -20.51 6.85
N GLU A 83 -7.61 -21.01 7.61
CA GLU A 83 -7.67 -22.36 8.19
C GLU A 83 -8.86 -22.49 9.15
N ASP A 84 -9.48 -23.68 9.19
CA ASP A 84 -10.77 -23.89 9.87
C ASP A 84 -10.73 -23.64 11.38
N GLU A 85 -9.56 -23.81 12.01
CA GLU A 85 -9.34 -23.58 13.46
C GLU A 85 -8.63 -22.26 13.78
N SER A 86 -8.49 -21.37 12.80
CA SER A 86 -7.76 -20.11 13.00
C SER A 86 -8.50 -19.16 13.95
N LYS A 87 -7.78 -18.67 14.97
CA LYS A 87 -8.28 -17.66 15.91
C LYS A 87 -7.95 -16.25 15.44
N PRO A 88 -8.85 -15.27 15.64
CA PRO A 88 -8.53 -13.87 15.41
C PRO A 88 -7.35 -13.40 16.26
N SER A 89 -6.57 -12.46 15.73
CA SER A 89 -5.44 -11.87 16.43
C SER A 89 -5.50 -10.35 16.42
N ILE A 90 -5.40 -9.77 17.60
CA ILE A 90 -5.26 -8.33 17.80
C ILE A 90 -3.84 -8.06 18.26
N GLU A 91 -3.07 -7.39 17.42
CA GLU A 91 -1.69 -7.03 17.71
C GLU A 91 -1.61 -5.57 18.15
N PRO A 92 -0.94 -5.27 19.26
CA PRO A 92 -0.77 -3.89 19.70
C PRO A 92 0.15 -3.13 18.74
N GLN A 93 -0.17 -1.85 18.49
CA GLN A 93 0.64 -0.99 17.65
C GLN A 93 2.04 -0.77 18.24
N ARG A 94 3.07 -0.92 17.41
CA ARG A 94 4.46 -0.67 17.81
C ARG A 94 4.70 0.82 18.08
N ARG A 95 5.54 1.13 19.06
CA ARG A 95 5.94 2.50 19.37
C ARG A 95 6.71 3.10 18.19
N LEU A 96 6.20 4.19 17.65
CA LEU A 96 6.83 4.96 16.57
C LEU A 96 7.35 6.30 17.12
N ASN A 97 8.50 6.72 16.61
CA ASN A 97 9.03 8.08 16.82
C ASN A 97 8.01 9.11 16.28
N PRO A 98 7.77 10.25 16.98
CA PRO A 98 6.88 11.31 16.50
C PRO A 98 7.04 11.68 15.01
N ASN A 99 8.28 11.82 14.52
CA ASN A 99 8.53 12.12 13.10
C ASN A 99 7.99 11.03 12.17
N LEU A 100 8.13 9.76 12.56
CA LEU A 100 7.61 8.64 11.78
C LEU A 100 6.10 8.53 11.85
N LYS A 101 5.48 8.89 12.99
CA LYS A 101 4.03 8.95 13.12
C LYS A 101 3.42 9.94 12.12
N GLU A 102 4.05 11.10 11.94
CA GLU A 102 3.59 12.08 10.94
C GLU A 102 3.68 11.53 9.52
N VAL A 103 4.73 10.80 9.19
CA VAL A 103 4.86 10.15 7.88
C VAL A 103 3.76 9.12 7.67
N VAL A 104 3.50 8.25 8.67
CA VAL A 104 2.42 7.27 8.62
C VAL A 104 1.07 7.95 8.44
N LYS A 105 0.77 8.97 9.25
CA LYS A 105 -0.48 9.73 9.17
C LYS A 105 -0.70 10.33 7.78
N LYS A 106 0.34 10.92 7.17
CA LYS A 106 0.27 11.46 5.82
C LYS A 106 -0.03 10.38 4.77
N GLU A 107 0.60 9.22 4.87
CA GLU A 107 0.33 8.11 3.94
C GLU A 107 -1.08 7.54 4.11
N ILE A 108 -1.56 7.38 5.35
CA ILE A 108 -2.93 6.92 5.63
C ILE A 108 -3.96 7.88 5.05
N LEU A 109 -3.79 9.20 5.24
CA LEU A 109 -4.68 10.20 4.67
C LEU A 109 -4.72 10.12 3.15
N LYS A 110 -3.56 9.99 2.48
CA LYS A 110 -3.52 9.81 1.02
C LYS A 110 -4.28 8.56 0.56
N LEU A 111 -4.15 7.44 1.29
CA LEU A 111 -4.85 6.20 0.94
C LEU A 111 -6.37 6.29 1.19
N LEU A 112 -6.78 7.01 2.25
CA LEU A 112 -8.19 7.32 2.53
C LEU A 112 -8.79 8.22 1.45
N ASP A 113 -8.09 9.29 1.09
CA ASP A 113 -8.51 10.24 0.04
C ASP A 113 -8.63 9.54 -1.32
N ALA A 114 -7.73 8.58 -1.62
CA ALA A 114 -7.79 7.75 -2.82
C ALA A 114 -8.87 6.64 -2.76
N GLY A 115 -9.52 6.43 -1.61
CA GLY A 115 -10.52 5.38 -1.42
C GLY A 115 -9.96 3.95 -1.46
N ILE A 116 -8.65 3.79 -1.28
CA ILE A 116 -7.99 2.47 -1.25
C ILE A 116 -8.26 1.77 0.10
N ILE A 117 -8.35 2.56 1.17
CA ILE A 117 -8.71 2.09 2.52
C ILE A 117 -9.93 2.85 3.02
N TYR A 118 -10.63 2.28 4.00
CA TYR A 118 -11.81 2.87 4.63
C TYR A 118 -11.80 2.57 6.14
N PRO A 119 -12.43 3.42 6.98
CA PRO A 119 -12.49 3.20 8.41
C PRO A 119 -13.43 2.04 8.76
N ILE A 120 -13.01 1.18 9.68
CA ILE A 120 -13.81 0.13 10.30
C ILE A 120 -13.79 0.34 11.81
N SER A 121 -14.92 0.19 12.49
CA SER A 121 -15.03 0.44 13.93
C SER A 121 -14.63 -0.77 14.79
N ASP A 122 -15.06 -1.99 14.40
CA ASP A 122 -14.97 -3.17 15.28
C ASP A 122 -14.34 -4.38 14.57
N SER A 123 -13.05 -4.32 14.23
CA SER A 123 -12.35 -5.46 13.63
C SER A 123 -11.84 -6.44 14.69
N THR A 124 -11.93 -7.74 14.37
CA THR A 124 -11.34 -8.81 15.21
C THR A 124 -9.89 -9.12 14.83
N TRP A 125 -9.38 -8.54 13.74
CA TRP A 125 -8.01 -8.73 13.29
C TRP A 125 -7.31 -7.39 13.15
N ILE A 126 -6.25 -7.19 13.92
CA ILE A 126 -5.49 -5.94 13.94
C ILE A 126 -4.02 -6.28 13.73
N SER A 127 -3.43 -5.74 12.66
CA SER A 127 -2.01 -5.84 12.35
C SER A 127 -1.31 -4.50 12.61
N PRO A 128 -0.10 -4.51 13.19
CA PRO A 128 0.60 -3.27 13.51
C PRO A 128 1.26 -2.69 12.26
N VAL A 129 1.30 -1.36 12.19
CA VAL A 129 2.05 -0.63 11.16
C VAL A 129 3.51 -0.53 11.55
N HIS A 130 4.38 -0.74 10.58
CA HIS A 130 5.82 -0.63 10.68
C HIS A 130 6.37 0.32 9.62
N CYS A 131 7.26 1.23 10.03
CA CYS A 131 7.97 2.11 9.10
C CYS A 131 9.31 1.52 8.71
N VAL A 132 9.55 1.38 7.41
CA VAL A 132 10.82 0.89 6.86
C VAL A 132 11.52 2.02 6.10
N PRO A 133 12.76 2.39 6.44
CA PRO A 133 13.49 3.40 5.68
C PRO A 133 13.76 2.90 4.26
N LYS A 134 13.53 3.75 3.26
CA LYS A 134 13.96 3.52 1.88
C LYS A 134 15.48 3.65 1.83
N LYS A 135 16.15 2.59 1.38
CA LYS A 135 17.57 2.66 1.03
C LYS A 135 17.72 3.67 -0.11
N GLY A 136 18.48 4.74 0.11
CA GLY A 136 18.90 5.66 -0.94
C GLY A 136 20.23 5.25 -1.56
N GLY A 137 20.77 6.15 -2.39
CA GLY A 137 22.12 6.04 -2.91
C GLY A 137 23.18 6.11 -1.81
N ILE A 138 24.36 5.60 -2.11
CA ILE A 138 25.56 5.78 -1.29
C ILE A 138 26.17 7.12 -1.70
N THR A 139 26.27 8.04 -0.75
CA THR A 139 26.94 9.34 -0.93
C THR A 139 28.25 9.30 -0.17
N VAL A 140 29.33 9.72 -0.81
CA VAL A 140 30.63 9.82 -0.15
C VAL A 140 30.71 11.17 0.56
N ILE A 141 30.77 11.15 1.89
CA ILE A 141 30.88 12.35 2.72
C ILE A 141 32.31 12.42 3.24
N LYS A 142 32.96 13.59 3.15
CA LYS A 142 34.25 13.83 3.78
C LYS A 142 34.04 14.10 5.27
N ASN A 143 34.74 13.37 6.13
CA ASN A 143 34.80 13.66 7.55
C ASN A 143 35.72 14.86 7.84
N ASP A 144 35.77 15.34 9.08
CA ASP A 144 36.67 16.40 9.56
C ASP A 144 38.16 16.04 9.41
N LYS A 145 38.45 14.75 9.21
CA LYS A 145 39.79 14.21 8.91
C LYS A 145 40.06 14.01 7.41
N GLU A 146 39.21 14.57 6.55
CA GLU A 146 39.22 14.41 5.07
C GLU A 146 39.04 12.98 4.54
N GLU A 147 38.78 12.01 5.42
CA GLU A 147 38.47 10.63 5.04
C GLU A 147 37.11 10.54 4.33
N LEU A 148 37.08 9.83 3.21
CA LEU A 148 35.88 9.61 2.40
C LEU A 148 35.07 8.45 2.97
N ILE A 149 33.98 8.75 3.70
CA ILE A 149 33.10 7.75 4.29
C ILE A 149 31.89 7.53 3.38
N PRO A 150 31.67 6.31 2.85
CA PRO A 150 30.45 5.99 2.12
C PRO A 150 29.27 5.94 3.09
N THR A 151 28.44 6.98 3.08
CA THR A 151 27.26 7.09 3.94
C THR A 151 26.00 6.80 3.13
N ARG A 152 25.11 5.96 3.67
CA ARG A 152 23.80 5.70 3.06
C ARG A 152 22.84 6.82 3.40
N THR A 153 22.39 7.55 2.38
CA THR A 153 21.35 8.57 2.56
C THR A 153 19.98 7.88 2.61
N ILE A 154 19.15 8.21 3.61
CA ILE A 154 17.75 7.75 3.68
C ILE A 154 16.90 8.73 2.88
N VAL A 155 16.34 8.28 1.76
CA VAL A 155 15.57 9.14 0.83
C VAL A 155 14.10 9.29 1.27
N GLY A 156 13.62 8.41 2.15
CA GLY A 156 12.27 8.47 2.71
C GLY A 156 11.93 7.24 3.53
N HIS A 157 10.67 7.13 3.97
CA HIS A 157 10.17 5.95 4.69
C HIS A 157 9.03 5.30 3.90
N ARG A 158 8.84 4.00 4.11
CA ARG A 158 7.69 3.23 3.62
C ARG A 158 6.83 2.85 4.82
N MET A 159 5.54 3.04 4.69
CA MET A 159 4.57 2.42 5.56
C MET A 159 4.41 0.96 5.14
N CYS A 160 4.58 0.03 6.08
CA CYS A 160 4.38 -1.41 5.89
C CYS A 160 3.45 -1.92 6.97
N ILE A 161 2.68 -2.97 6.70
CA ILE A 161 1.82 -3.62 7.68
C ILE A 161 2.36 -5.02 7.92
N ASP A 162 2.47 -5.40 9.19
CA ASP A 162 2.95 -6.71 9.58
C ASP A 162 1.80 -7.73 9.55
N TYR A 163 1.70 -8.47 8.44
CA TYR A 163 0.68 -9.49 8.23
C TYR A 163 1.14 -10.89 8.69
N MET A 164 2.24 -11.04 9.44
CA MET A 164 2.78 -12.37 9.75
C MET A 164 1.73 -13.30 10.39
N LYS A 165 0.96 -12.82 11.37
CA LYS A 165 -0.10 -13.63 12.00
C LYS A 165 -1.25 -13.95 11.05
N LEU A 166 -1.70 -12.97 10.27
CA LEU A 166 -2.73 -13.20 9.26
C LEU A 166 -2.28 -14.23 8.21
N ASN A 167 -1.04 -14.12 7.73
CA ASN A 167 -0.45 -15.00 6.74
C ASN A 167 -0.25 -16.43 7.24
N SER A 168 -0.09 -16.61 8.56
CA SER A 168 -0.05 -17.93 9.19
C SER A 168 -1.44 -18.57 9.32
N ALA A 169 -2.49 -17.74 9.43
CA ALA A 169 -3.88 -18.18 9.52
C ALA A 169 -4.53 -18.38 8.14
N SER A 170 -3.99 -17.78 7.09
CA SER A 170 -4.49 -17.91 5.71
C SER A 170 -4.08 -19.25 5.08
N ARG A 171 -5.01 -19.89 4.38
CA ARG A 171 -4.73 -21.07 3.55
C ARG A 171 -3.77 -20.69 2.43
N LYS A 172 -2.77 -21.53 2.17
CA LYS A 172 -1.82 -21.32 1.06
C LYS A 172 -2.47 -21.73 -0.26
N ASP A 173 -2.29 -20.88 -1.26
CA ASP A 173 -2.75 -21.16 -2.61
C ASP A 173 -1.83 -22.20 -3.28
N HIS A 174 -2.40 -23.06 -4.11
CA HIS A 174 -1.69 -24.13 -4.82
C HIS A 174 -1.21 -23.68 -6.21
N PHE A 175 -1.34 -22.41 -6.56
CA PHE A 175 -0.82 -21.86 -7.82
C PHE A 175 0.60 -21.31 -7.63
N PRO A 176 1.66 -22.08 -7.96
CA PRO A 176 3.01 -21.55 -7.92
C PRO A 176 3.17 -20.47 -9.00
N LEU A 177 3.97 -19.45 -8.69
CA LEU A 177 4.43 -18.53 -9.71
C LEU A 177 5.21 -19.31 -10.78
N PRO A 178 5.05 -18.99 -12.08
CA PRO A 178 5.81 -19.64 -13.13
C PRO A 178 7.31 -19.41 -12.93
N PHE A 179 8.12 -20.44 -13.22
CA PHE A 179 9.57 -20.33 -13.13
C PHE A 179 10.09 -19.36 -14.20
N ILE A 180 10.96 -18.45 -13.79
CA ILE A 180 11.50 -17.41 -14.67
C ILE A 180 12.24 -18.05 -15.85
N ASP A 181 13.04 -19.09 -15.61
CA ASP A 181 13.82 -19.75 -16.67
C ASP A 181 12.93 -20.35 -17.76
N GLN A 182 11.80 -20.95 -17.38
CA GLN A 182 10.82 -21.48 -18.34
C GLN A 182 10.17 -20.37 -19.16
N MET A 183 9.94 -19.20 -18.56
CA MET A 183 9.45 -18.04 -19.30
C MET A 183 10.50 -17.49 -20.27
N LEU A 184 11.77 -17.42 -19.85
CA LEU A 184 12.87 -16.94 -20.68
C LEU A 184 13.14 -17.88 -21.86
N GLU A 185 13.10 -19.19 -21.66
CA GLU A 185 13.31 -20.19 -22.71
C GLU A 185 12.22 -20.11 -23.80
N ARG A 186 10.96 -19.88 -23.41
CA ARG A 186 9.85 -19.64 -24.35
C ARG A 186 10.00 -18.32 -25.11
N LEU A 187 10.63 -17.33 -24.48
CA LEU A 187 10.84 -16.02 -25.07
C LEU A 187 12.02 -16.02 -26.04
N ALA A 188 13.06 -16.83 -25.83
CA ALA A 188 14.34 -16.80 -26.56
C ALA A 188 14.28 -16.76 -28.10
N ASN A 189 13.20 -17.26 -28.71
CA ASN A 189 13.03 -17.30 -30.16
C ASN A 189 12.42 -16.02 -30.77
N TYR A 190 12.11 -15.00 -29.97
CA TYR A 190 11.54 -13.74 -30.46
C TYR A 190 12.63 -12.66 -30.66
N PRO A 191 12.58 -11.86 -31.75
CA PRO A 191 13.59 -10.85 -32.04
C PRO A 191 13.40 -9.53 -31.27
N PHE A 192 12.21 -9.27 -30.71
CA PHE A 192 11.88 -8.02 -30.01
C PHE A 192 11.11 -8.30 -28.72
N TYR A 193 11.43 -7.54 -27.65
CA TYR A 193 10.78 -7.64 -26.34
C TYR A 193 10.42 -6.25 -25.82
N CYS A 194 9.32 -6.18 -25.06
CA CYS A 194 8.91 -4.99 -24.33
C CYS A 194 8.56 -5.41 -22.90
N PHE A 195 9.19 -4.76 -21.91
CA PHE A 195 8.92 -5.03 -20.50
C PHE A 195 8.08 -3.91 -19.91
N PHE A 196 6.95 -4.27 -19.32
CA PHE A 196 6.13 -3.39 -18.52
C PHE A 196 6.12 -3.92 -17.09
N TYR A 197 6.39 -3.03 -16.14
CA TYR A 197 6.18 -3.32 -14.73
C TYR A 197 4.81 -2.77 -14.34
N GLY A 198 3.92 -3.67 -13.95
CA GLY A 198 2.64 -3.36 -13.32
C GLY A 198 2.75 -3.31 -11.81
#